data_AF-A0A7K3QTA5-F1
#
_entry.id   AF-A0A7K3QTA5-F1
#
_cell.length_a   1.000
_cell.length_b   1.000
_cell.length_c   1.000
_cell.angle_alpha   90.00
_cell.angle_beta   90.00
_cell.angle_gamma   90.00
#
_symmetry.space_group_name_H-M   'P 1'
#
loop_
_entity.id
_entity.type
_entity.pdbx_description
1 polymer ?
#
loop_
_entity_poly.entity_id
_entity_poly.type
_entity_poly.pdbx_seq_one_letter_code
_entity_poly.pdbx_strand_id
1 'polypeptide(L)' 'MKRRSKPYEAPAWTKPGSQWGFWLCLSMLVLNAVVLVIRVLAGDEGRFIVSSAGFCVLFAVLLVGNRVARRKRSTPTP' A
#
# COMPACT_ATOMS: atom_id res chain seq x y z
N MET A 1 0.88 46.32 0.83
CA MET A 1 1.69 45.09 1.05
C MET A 1 0.87 43.86 0.67
N LYS A 2 1.18 43.17 -0.44
CA LYS A 2 0.50 41.91 -0.81
C LYS A 2 1.12 40.75 -0.02
N ARG A 3 0.39 40.13 0.90
CA ARG A 3 0.80 38.87 1.54
C ARG A 3 0.92 37.80 0.46
N ARG A 4 2.14 37.34 0.16
CA ARG A 4 2.34 36.10 -0.62
C ARG A 4 1.73 34.96 0.19
N SER A 5 0.63 34.39 -0.28
CA SER A 5 0.11 33.12 0.22
C SER A 5 1.18 32.05 -0.01
N LYS A 6 1.67 31.43 1.07
CA LYS A 6 2.54 30.24 0.95
C LYS A 6 1.78 29.18 0.13
N PRO A 7 2.41 28.56 -0.88
CA PRO A 7 1.77 27.47 -1.59
C PRO A 7 1.41 26.38 -0.59
N TYR A 8 0.17 25.88 -0.67
CA TYR A 8 -0.30 24.78 0.16
C TYR A 8 0.58 23.56 -0.09
N GLU A 9 1.46 23.26 0.85
CA GLU A 9 2.32 22.09 0.77
C GLU A 9 1.52 20.90 1.32
N ALA A 10 1.09 20.01 0.42
CA ALA A 10 0.35 18.83 0.81
C ALA A 10 1.18 18.03 1.83
N PRO A 11 0.59 17.62 2.96
CA PRO A 11 1.34 17.01 4.05
C PRO A 11 1.97 15.70 3.58
N ALA A 12 3.17 15.39 4.08
CA ALA A 12 4.02 14.32 3.56
C ALA A 12 3.36 12.92 3.52
N TRP A 13 2.28 12.70 4.28
CA TRP A 13 1.49 11.46 4.27
C TRP A 13 0.58 11.31 3.04
N THR A 14 0.23 12.41 2.36
CA THR A 14 -0.55 12.39 1.11
C THR A 14 0.31 12.14 -0.13
N LYS A 15 1.64 12.28 -0.01
CA LYS A 15 2.54 12.17 -1.15
C LYS A 15 2.69 10.69 -1.56
N PRO A 16 2.48 10.33 -2.85
CA PRO A 16 2.75 8.99 -3.33
C PRO A 16 4.22 8.62 -3.10
N GLY A 17 4.47 7.45 -2.49
CA GLY A 17 5.79 7.05 -2.04
C GLY A 17 6.09 7.26 -0.55
N SER A 18 5.12 7.68 0.28
CA SER A 18 5.34 7.88 1.72
C SER A 18 5.76 6.61 2.46
N GLN A 19 6.75 6.72 3.38
CA GLN A 19 7.33 5.60 4.15
C GLN A 19 6.25 4.78 4.87
N TRP A 20 5.32 5.49 5.50
CA TRP A 20 4.24 4.93 6.30
C TRP A 20 3.25 4.09 5.49
N GLY A 21 2.86 4.55 4.29
CA GLY A 21 1.92 3.80 3.43
C GLY A 21 2.44 2.43 2.99
N PHE A 22 3.77 2.27 2.85
CA PHE A 22 4.37 0.96 2.55
C PHE A 22 4.28 0.03 3.74
N TRP A 23 4.66 0.51 4.93
CA TRP A 23 4.59 -0.29 6.15
C TRP A 23 3.14 -0.70 6.46
N LEU A 24 2.19 0.20 6.29
CA LEU A 24 0.76 -0.11 6.47
C LEU A 24 0.28 -1.19 5.49
N CYS A 25 0.54 -1.02 4.19
CA CYS A 25 0.13 -2.01 3.20
C CYS A 25 0.84 -3.36 3.39
N LEU A 26 2.12 -3.35 3.80
CA LEU A 26 2.88 -4.56 4.09
C LEU A 26 2.31 -5.31 5.28
N SER A 27 2.03 -4.61 6.39
CA SER A 27 1.42 -5.22 7.57
C SER A 27 0.04 -5.79 7.27
N MET A 28 -0.80 -5.06 6.52
CA MET A 28 -2.11 -5.59 6.09
C MET A 28 -1.98 -6.79 5.15
N LEU A 29 -1.00 -6.80 4.25
CA LEU A 29 -0.73 -7.93 3.36
C LEU A 29 -0.36 -9.18 4.16
N VAL A 30 0.59 -9.06 5.09
CA VAL A 30 1.05 -10.17 5.92
C VAL A 30 -0.11 -10.73 6.75
N LEU A 31 -0.92 -9.86 7.35
CA LEU A 31 -2.07 -10.28 8.16
C LEU A 31 -3.12 -11.02 7.30
N ASN A 32 -3.45 -10.50 6.11
CA ASN A 32 -4.35 -11.18 5.19
C ASN A 32 -3.79 -12.51 4.68
N ALA A 33 -2.47 -12.60 4.45
CA ALA A 33 -1.82 -13.85 4.05
C ALA A 33 -1.89 -14.90 5.16
N VAL A 34 -1.66 -14.52 6.42
CA VAL A 34 -1.81 -15.43 7.57
C VAL A 34 -3.26 -15.93 7.69
N VAL A 35 -4.24 -15.02 7.58
CA VAL A 35 -5.66 -15.40 7.60
C VAL A 35 -6.00 -16.35 6.45
N LEU A 36 -5.48 -16.09 5.25
CA LEU A 36 -5.67 -16.97 4.09
C LEU A 36 -5.10 -18.37 4.36
N VAL A 37 -3.89 -18.48 4.90
CA VAL A 37 -3.27 -19.77 5.24
C VAL A 37 -4.10 -20.50 6.28
N ILE A 38 -4.57 -19.82 7.33
CA ILE A 38 -5.43 -20.41 8.35
C ILE A 38 -6.74 -20.91 7.73
N ARG A 39 -7.38 -20.14 6.84
CA ARG A 39 -8.61 -20.55 6.15
C ARG A 39 -8.42 -21.78 5.25
N VAL A 40 -7.30 -21.82 4.52
CA VAL A 40 -6.94 -22.98 3.68
C VAL A 40 -6.72 -24.22 4.54
N LEU A 41 -6.00 -24.09 5.66
CA LEU A 41 -5.78 -25.20 6.60
C LEU A 41 -7.06 -25.66 7.31
N ALA A 42 -7.97 -24.73 7.59
CA ALA A 42 -9.26 -25.02 8.20
C ALA A 42 -10.28 -25.66 7.22
N GLY A 43 -9.95 -25.76 5.93
CA GLY A 43 -10.86 -26.30 4.91
C GLY A 43 -12.08 -25.41 4.66
N ASP A 44 -11.94 -24.11 4.90
CA ASP A 44 -13.02 -23.13 4.80
C ASP A 44 -13.54 -23.01 3.36
N GLU A 45 -14.79 -22.58 3.16
CA GLU A 45 -15.39 -22.60 1.83
C GLU A 45 -14.58 -21.76 0.82
N GLY A 46 -14.43 -22.28 -0.41
CA GLY A 46 -13.58 -21.68 -1.45
C GLY A 46 -13.87 -20.19 -1.71
N ARG A 47 -15.10 -19.72 -1.47
CA ARG A 47 -15.49 -18.31 -1.61
C ARG A 47 -14.78 -17.39 -0.60
N PHE A 48 -14.54 -17.83 0.63
CA PHE A 48 -13.79 -17.06 1.63
C PHE A 48 -12.29 -17.04 1.37
N ILE A 49 -11.76 -18.14 0.82
CA ILE A 49 -10.36 -18.23 0.37
C ILE A 49 -10.12 -17.29 -0.82
N VAL A 50 -11.01 -17.29 -1.82
CA VAL A 50 -10.90 -16.41 -3.00
C VAL A 50 -11.00 -14.93 -2.61
N SER A 51 -11.89 -14.56 -1.69
CA SER A 51 -11.99 -13.16 -1.25
C SER A 51 -10.74 -12.71 -0.48
N SER A 52 -10.22 -13.51 0.45
CA SER A 52 -8.96 -13.22 1.15
C SER A 52 -7.76 -13.16 0.20
N ALA A 53 -7.68 -14.06 -0.79
CA ALA A 53 -6.65 -14.02 -1.81
C ALA A 53 -6.74 -12.74 -2.66
N GLY A 54 -7.95 -12.29 -3.00
CA GLY A 54 -8.19 -11.02 -3.69
C GLY A 54 -7.66 -9.81 -2.90
N PHE A 55 -7.88 -9.77 -1.58
CA PHE A 55 -7.30 -8.73 -0.73
C PHE A 55 -5.77 -8.78 -0.69
N CYS A 56 -5.17 -9.98 -0.61
CA CYS A 56 -3.72 -10.13 -0.70
C CYS A 56 -3.17 -9.57 -2.01
N VAL A 57 -3.80 -9.89 -3.15
CA VAL A 57 -3.38 -9.37 -4.46
C VAL A 57 -3.52 -7.85 -4.51
N LEU A 58 -4.61 -7.29 -4.00
CA LEU A 58 -4.82 -5.83 -3.96
C LEU A 58 -3.72 -5.12 -3.17
N PHE A 59 -3.40 -5.59 -1.96
CA PHE A 59 -2.34 -4.98 -1.15
C PHE A 59 -0.95 -5.18 -1.76
N ALA A 60 -0.69 -6.31 -2.42
CA ALA A 60 0.54 -6.52 -3.16
C ALA A 60 0.70 -5.51 -4.31
N VAL A 61 -0.36 -5.27 -5.09
CA VAL A 61 -0.37 -4.28 -6.17
C VAL A 61 -0.15 -2.86 -5.61
N LEU A 62 -0.81 -2.51 -4.50
CA LEU A 62 -0.61 -1.22 -3.83
C LEU A 62 0.84 -1.04 -3.33
N LEU A 63 1.45 -2.08 -2.79
CA LEU A 63 2.85 -2.08 -2.37
C LEU A 63 3.80 -1.89 -3.56
N VAL A 64 3.57 -2.60 -4.66
CA VAL A 64 4.35 -2.46 -5.88
C VAL A 64 4.20 -1.05 -6.45
N GLY A 65 2.98 -0.52 -6.52
CA GLY A 65 2.71 0.86 -6.95
C GLY A 65 3.41 1.89 -6.06
N ASN A 66 3.34 1.73 -4.73
CA ASN A 66 4.04 2.59 -3.78
C ASN A 66 5.56 2.50 -3.95
N ARG A 67 6.11 1.29 -4.16
CA ARG A 67 7.55 1.06 -4.41
C ARG A 67 8.00 1.69 -5.73
N VAL A 68 7.19 1.60 -6.79
CA VAL A 68 7.48 2.23 -8.09
C VAL A 68 7.45 3.76 -7.97
N ALA A 69 6.45 4.32 -7.28
CA ALA A 69 6.37 5.75 -7.01
C ALA A 69 7.60 6.26 -6.23
N ARG A 70 8.09 5.49 -5.25
CA ARG A 70 9.35 5.78 -4.57
C ARG A 70 10.54 5.79 -5.52
N ARG A 71 10.72 4.73 -6.32
CA ARG A 71 11.85 4.62 -7.25
C ARG A 71 11.89 5.77 -8.25
N LYS A 72 10.73 6.19 -8.77
CA LYS A 72 10.60 7.37 -9.66
C LYS A 72 11.00 8.68 -8.96
N ARG A 73 10.75 8.81 -7.65
CA ARG A 73 11.17 9.98 -6.86
C ARG A 73 12.67 9.96 -6.54
N SER A 74 13.27 8.77 -6.45
CA SER A 74 14.70 8.57 -6.19
C SER A 74 15.58 8.70 -7.43
N THR A 75 15.00 8.71 -8.64
CA THR A 75 15.74 8.95 -9.87
C THR A 75 15.80 10.46 -10.08
N PRO A 76 16.97 11.11 -9.93
CA PRO A 76 17.13 12.49 -10.35
C PRO A 76 17.01 12.50 -11.87
N THR A 77 16.01 13.20 -12.40
CA THR A 77 16.03 13.60 -13.81
C THR A 77 17.32 14.38 -14.07
N PRO A 78 18.09 14.04 -15.13
CA PRO A 78 19.29 14.79 -15.52
C PRO A 78 18.96 16.23 -15.93
#